data_AF-A0A937ATM8-F1
#
_entry.id   AF-A0A937ATM8-F1
#
_cell.length_a   1.000
_cell.length_b   1.000
_cell.length_c   1.000
_cell.angle_alpha   90.00
_cell.angle_beta   90.00
_cell.angle_gamma   90.00
#
_symmetry.space_group_name_H-M   'P 1'
#
loop_
_entity.id
_entity.type
_entity.pdbx_description
1 polymer ?
#
loop_
_entity_poly.entity_id
_entity_poly.type
_entity_poly.pdbx_seq_one_letter_code
_entity_poly.pdbx_strand_id
1 'polypeptide(L)'
;MFLTLTPETPLLLAKRERGFPHIRFDIPVSVLESVEFDLCRFNVARNRSNQRRGPSPTVSGNQSDGRYYPGKRLPVARLLADKQAMLKKHSAKSIEVQVKDRVPLSDSVVVACFSEADKELADQILSKVECRWKTALQIANNYPRSERYAAQVEAYCRRALLEPGWRGDGLEFDRFS
;
A
#
# COMPACT_ATOMS: atom_id res chain seq x y z
N MET A 1 2.86 -0.11 2.45
CA MET A 1 3.55 0.06 1.15
C MET A 1 4.89 -0.66 1.22
N PHE A 2 5.39 -1.27 0.15
CA PHE A 2 6.74 -1.85 0.13
C PHE A 2 7.66 -1.00 -0.75
N LEU A 3 8.88 -0.75 -0.28
CA LEU A 3 9.93 -0.15 -1.08
C LEU A 3 10.64 -1.24 -1.87
N THR A 4 10.70 -1.07 -3.18
CA THR A 4 11.26 -2.03 -4.12
C THR A 4 12.05 -1.27 -5.19
N LEU A 5 13.14 -1.88 -5.68
CA LEU A 5 13.91 -1.32 -6.80
C LEU A 5 13.27 -1.66 -8.15
N THR A 6 12.43 -2.69 -8.19
CA THR A 6 11.64 -3.05 -9.37
C THR A 6 10.21 -2.55 -9.20
N PRO A 7 9.61 -1.94 -10.24
CA PRO A 7 8.23 -1.45 -10.19
C PRO A 7 7.21 -2.60 -10.06
N GLU A 8 7.55 -3.79 -10.58
CA GLU A 8 6.71 -4.97 -10.49
C GLU A 8 7.42 -6.06 -9.68
N THR A 9 6.90 -6.36 -8.49
CA THR A 9 7.39 -7.49 -7.68
C THR A 9 6.78 -8.80 -8.17
N PRO A 10 7.45 -9.95 -7.98
CA PRO A 10 6.84 -11.26 -8.29
C PRO A 10 5.49 -11.48 -7.61
N LEU A 11 5.31 -10.93 -6.39
CA LEU A 11 4.03 -10.99 -5.68
C LEU A 11 2.94 -10.16 -6.38
N LEU A 12 3.27 -8.97 -6.88
CA LEU A 12 2.32 -8.14 -7.62
C LEU A 12 1.92 -8.79 -8.96
N LEU A 13 2.90 -9.38 -9.66
CA LEU A 13 2.66 -10.13 -10.90
C LEU A 13 1.71 -11.31 -10.67
N ALA A 14 2.02 -12.15 -9.67
CA ALA A 14 1.19 -13.31 -9.33
C ALA A 14 -0.24 -12.93 -8.91
N LYS A 15 -0.42 -11.76 -8.27
CA LYS A 15 -1.76 -11.23 -7.98
C LYS A 15 -2.46 -10.82 -9.27
N ARG A 16 -1.78 -10.08 -10.16
CA ARG A 16 -2.38 -9.57 -11.41
C ARG A 16 -2.83 -10.69 -12.34
N GLU A 17 -2.08 -11.79 -12.40
CA GLU A 17 -2.49 -13.02 -13.11
C GLU A 17 -3.80 -13.63 -12.59
N ARG A 18 -4.20 -13.31 -11.35
CA ARG A 18 -5.49 -13.72 -10.76
C ARG A 18 -6.58 -12.66 -10.90
N GLY A 19 -6.34 -11.59 -11.66
CA GLY A 19 -7.31 -10.52 -11.88
C GLY A 19 -7.41 -9.52 -10.73
N PHE A 20 -6.32 -9.27 -9.99
CA PHE A 20 -6.25 -8.25 -8.93
C PHE A 20 -4.81 -7.72 -8.75
N PRO A 21 -4.54 -6.45 -8.40
CA PRO A 21 -5.45 -5.35 -8.13
C PRO A 21 -6.07 -4.76 -9.41
N HIS A 22 -7.21 -4.10 -9.25
CA HIS A 22 -7.93 -3.40 -10.33
C HIS A 22 -7.31 -2.04 -10.71
N ILE A 23 -6.65 -1.39 -9.75
CA ILE A 23 -6.02 -0.08 -9.93
C ILE A 23 -4.66 0.01 -9.23
N ARG A 24 -3.83 0.96 -9.69
CA ARG A 24 -2.60 1.43 -9.09
C ARG A 24 -2.65 2.95 -9.00
N PHE A 25 -2.16 3.52 -7.91
CA PHE A 25 -1.98 4.97 -7.79
C PHE A 25 -0.53 5.32 -8.12
N ASP A 26 -0.36 6.21 -9.09
CA ASP A 26 0.92 6.81 -9.45
C ASP A 26 1.00 8.18 -8.79
N ILE A 27 1.85 8.29 -7.78
CA ILE A 27 2.01 9.48 -6.93
C ILE A 27 3.39 10.07 -7.21
N PRO A 28 3.51 11.36 -7.58
CA PRO A 28 4.81 12.01 -7.76
C PRO A 28 5.65 11.96 -6.49
N VAL A 29 6.94 11.70 -6.62
CA VAL A 29 7.87 11.59 -5.47
C VAL A 29 7.90 12.89 -4.65
N SER A 30 7.73 14.05 -5.28
CA SER A 30 7.67 15.35 -4.61
C SER A 30 6.55 15.44 -3.56
N VAL A 31 5.46 14.68 -3.71
CA VAL A 31 4.39 14.60 -2.71
C VAL A 31 4.85 13.88 -1.44
N LEU A 32 5.87 13.01 -1.54
CA LEU A 32 6.39 12.23 -0.43
C LEU A 32 7.55 12.91 0.29
N GLU A 33 8.17 13.93 -0.30
CA GLU A 33 9.33 14.62 0.29
C GLU A 33 9.00 15.29 1.63
N SER A 34 7.77 15.77 1.79
CA SER A 34 7.26 16.41 3.01
C SER A 34 6.67 15.42 4.02
N VAL A 35 6.62 14.12 3.67
CA VAL A 35 5.88 13.12 4.44
C VAL A 35 6.82 12.35 5.37
N GLU A 36 6.54 12.38 6.67
CA GLU A 36 7.24 11.53 7.61
C GLU A 36 6.83 10.05 7.45
N PHE A 37 7.82 9.21 7.19
CA PHE A 37 7.65 7.76 7.16
C PHE A 37 8.68 7.04 8.04
N ASP A 38 8.30 5.88 8.53
CA ASP A 38 9.16 4.90 9.19
C ASP A 38 9.42 3.73 8.21
N LEU A 39 10.61 3.12 8.22
CA LEU A 39 10.89 1.88 7.49
C LEU A 39 10.83 0.66 8.42
N CYS A 40 10.28 -0.45 7.95
CA CYS A 40 10.09 -1.67 8.73
C CYS A 40 10.44 -2.89 7.89
N ARG A 41 11.48 -3.63 8.27
CA ARG A 41 11.87 -4.86 7.56
C ARG A 41 10.93 -6.05 7.84
N PHE A 42 9.99 -5.89 8.77
CA PHE A 42 9.02 -6.89 9.15
C PHE A 42 7.67 -6.57 8.51
N ASN A 43 7.03 -7.57 7.90
CA ASN A 43 5.68 -7.41 7.39
C ASN A 43 4.69 -7.27 8.57
N VAL A 44 4.02 -6.11 8.67
CA VAL A 44 3.14 -5.80 9.80
C VAL A 44 1.94 -6.76 9.86
N ALA A 45 1.34 -7.07 8.71
CA ALA A 45 0.17 -7.96 8.61
C ALA A 45 0.50 -9.40 9.05
N ARG A 46 1.61 -9.97 8.57
CA ARG A 46 2.07 -11.31 8.95
C ARG A 46 2.49 -11.43 10.41
N ASN A 47 2.91 -10.32 11.01
CA ASN A 47 3.30 -10.29 12.42
C ASN A 47 2.15 -9.93 13.37
N ARG A 48 0.88 -9.82 12.89
CA ARG A 48 -0.29 -9.57 13.75
C ARG A 48 -0.46 -10.60 14.88
N SER A 49 -0.12 -11.87 14.66
CA SER A 49 -0.17 -12.89 15.72
C SER A 49 0.91 -12.67 16.79
N ASN A 50 2.11 -12.27 16.38
CA ASN A 50 3.19 -11.87 17.28
C ASN A 50 2.85 -10.59 18.07
N GLN A 51 1.97 -9.74 17.56
CA GLN A 51 1.51 -8.52 18.25
C GLN A 51 0.73 -8.79 19.54
N ARG A 52 0.22 -10.02 19.79
CA ARG A 52 -0.48 -10.37 21.04
C ARG A 52 0.46 -10.68 22.22
N ARG A 53 1.75 -10.93 21.97
CA ARG A 53 2.71 -11.41 22.99
C ARG A 53 3.75 -10.37 23.43
N GLY A 54 3.57 -9.10 23.07
CA GLY A 54 4.55 -8.04 23.33
C GLY A 54 5.74 -8.08 22.37
N PRO A 55 6.75 -7.21 22.55
CA PRO A 55 7.96 -7.23 21.74
C PRO A 55 8.65 -8.59 21.88
N SER A 56 8.97 -9.24 20.76
CA SER A 56 9.72 -10.51 20.82
C SER A 56 11.08 -10.26 21.47
N PRO A 57 11.43 -10.96 22.57
CA PRO A 57 12.72 -10.78 23.25
C PRO A 57 13.94 -11.09 22.38
N THR A 58 13.73 -11.75 21.23
CA THR A 58 14.78 -12.11 20.26
C THR A 58 15.09 -11.03 19.22
N VAL A 59 14.36 -9.91 19.20
CA VAL A 59 14.61 -8.82 18.25
C VAL A 59 15.23 -7.65 19.01
N SER A 60 16.54 -7.70 19.25
CA SER A 60 17.27 -6.53 19.73
C SER A 60 17.26 -5.46 18.63
N GLY A 61 16.58 -4.34 18.87
CA GLY A 61 16.59 -3.22 17.93
C GLY A 61 18.02 -2.74 17.73
N ASN A 62 18.49 -2.72 16.49
CA ASN A 62 19.78 -2.18 16.11
C ASN A 62 19.59 -1.23 14.93
N GLN A 63 20.56 -0.37 14.66
CA GLN A 63 20.45 0.66 13.62
C GLN A 63 20.06 0.10 12.24
N SER A 64 20.48 -1.12 11.92
CA SER A 64 20.25 -1.77 10.62
C SER A 64 18.94 -2.57 10.51
N ASP A 65 18.31 -2.92 11.63
CA ASP A 65 17.04 -3.66 11.70
C ASP A 65 15.89 -2.82 12.31
N GLY A 66 16.18 -1.57 12.67
CA GLY A 66 15.26 -0.63 13.30
C GLY A 66 15.35 -0.66 14.83
N ARG A 67 14.74 0.34 15.45
CA ARG A 67 14.65 0.51 16.91
C ARG A 67 13.19 0.49 17.35
N TYR A 68 12.94 0.09 18.59
CA TYR A 68 11.61 0.25 19.18
C TYR A 68 11.39 1.71 19.57
N TYR A 69 10.20 2.22 19.29
CA TYR A 69 9.73 3.54 19.68
C TYR A 69 8.43 3.40 20.47
N PRO A 70 8.07 4.36 21.35
CA PRO A 70 6.79 4.34 22.06
C PRO A 70 5.61 4.14 21.09
N GLY A 71 4.70 3.24 21.46
CA GLY A 71 3.53 2.88 20.65
C GLY A 71 3.82 1.95 19.45
N LYS A 72 5.07 1.58 19.17
CA LYS A 72 5.43 0.63 18.09
C LYS A 72 5.69 -0.77 18.66
N ARG A 73 5.08 -1.78 18.04
CA ARG A 73 5.24 -3.20 18.41
C ARG A 73 6.30 -3.94 17.59
N LEU A 74 6.80 -3.32 16.53
CA LEU A 74 7.88 -3.80 15.69
C LEU A 74 8.96 -2.72 15.65
N PRO A 75 10.25 -3.09 15.56
CA PRO A 75 11.29 -2.10 15.39
C PRO A 75 11.17 -1.44 14.01
N VAL A 76 11.40 -0.14 13.97
CA VAL A 76 11.35 0.66 12.76
C VAL A 76 12.59 1.55 12.64
N ALA A 77 12.98 1.90 11.43
CA ALA A 77 13.96 2.93 11.17
C ALA A 77 13.24 4.26 10.94
N ARG A 78 13.39 5.18 11.90
CA ARG A 78 12.76 6.51 11.89
C ARG A 78 13.75 7.60 11.50
N LEU A 79 14.93 7.59 12.13
CA LEU A 79 15.99 8.56 11.85
C LEU A 79 16.61 8.28 10.48
N LEU A 80 17.10 9.32 9.80
CA LEU A 80 17.73 9.19 8.47
C LEU A 80 18.87 8.16 8.49
N ALA A 81 19.72 8.20 9.52
CA ALA A 81 20.83 7.25 9.69
C ALA A 81 20.36 5.80 9.88
N ASP A 82 19.25 5.56 10.60
CA ASP A 82 18.66 4.22 10.73
C ASP A 82 18.08 3.76 9.37
N LYS A 83 17.42 4.67 8.63
CA LYS A 83 16.83 4.37 7.31
C LYS A 83 17.92 3.97 6.32
N GLN A 84 18.99 4.75 6.23
CA GLN A 84 20.13 4.46 5.37
C GLN A 84 20.78 3.11 5.74
N ALA A 85 20.98 2.83 7.03
CA ALA A 85 21.55 1.56 7.47
C ALA A 85 20.64 0.36 7.12
N MET A 86 19.33 0.49 7.30
CA MET A 86 18.36 -0.56 6.95
C MET A 86 18.32 -0.80 5.43
N LEU A 87 18.27 0.26 4.63
CA LEU A 87 18.31 0.17 3.17
C LEU A 87 19.60 -0.50 2.68
N LYS A 88 20.75 -0.13 3.26
CA LYS A 88 22.05 -0.73 2.91
C LYS A 88 22.10 -2.23 3.23
N LYS A 89 21.59 -2.65 4.39
CA LYS A 89 21.61 -4.06 4.81
C LYS A 89 20.59 -4.93 4.08
N HIS A 90 19.42 -4.39 3.77
CA HIS A 90 18.28 -5.15 3.25
C HIS A 90 17.87 -4.74 1.82
N SER A 91 18.80 -4.18 1.03
CA SER A 91 18.56 -3.68 -0.34
C SER A 91 17.93 -4.72 -1.28
N ALA A 92 18.21 -6.01 -1.08
CA ALA A 92 17.65 -7.12 -1.87
C ALA A 92 16.30 -7.65 -1.33
N LYS A 93 15.75 -7.06 -0.26
CA LYS A 93 14.50 -7.51 0.38
C LYS A 93 13.45 -6.42 0.33
N SER A 94 12.19 -6.82 0.35
CA SER A 94 11.08 -5.89 0.50
C SER A 94 11.10 -5.27 1.90
N ILE A 95 11.22 -3.95 1.96
CA ILE A 95 11.11 -3.17 3.21
C ILE A 95 9.75 -2.49 3.22
N GLU A 96 8.98 -2.64 4.29
CA GLU A 96 7.69 -1.99 4.43
C GLU A 96 7.89 -0.51 4.82
N VAL A 97 7.20 0.39 4.14
CA VAL A 97 7.13 1.83 4.42
C VAL A 97 5.84 2.11 5.18
N GLN A 98 5.97 2.69 6.36
CA GLN A 98 4.86 3.13 7.21
C GLN A 98 4.83 4.66 7.21
N VAL A 99 3.85 5.25 6.53
CA VAL A 99 3.58 6.69 6.67
C VAL A 99 2.86 6.91 8.00
N LYS A 100 3.29 7.89 8.81
CA LYS A 100 2.68 8.13 10.13
C LYS A 100 1.31 8.78 10.01
N ASP A 101 1.20 9.76 9.13
CA ASP A 101 0.01 10.57 8.92
C ASP A 101 -0.59 10.31 7.55
N ARG A 102 -1.47 11.21 7.10
CA ARG A 102 -2.02 11.16 5.74
C ARG A 102 -1.00 11.70 4.76
N VAL A 103 -0.91 11.07 3.59
CA VAL A 103 -0.19 11.64 2.45
C VAL A 103 -1.11 12.70 1.82
N PRO A 104 -0.69 13.98 1.73
CA PRO A 104 -1.47 15.01 1.05
C PRO A 104 -1.36 14.84 -0.46
N LEU A 105 -2.25 14.01 -1.02
CA LEU A 105 -2.25 13.70 -2.44
C LEU A 105 -2.69 14.92 -3.27
N SER A 106 -1.88 15.29 -4.25
CA SER A 106 -2.12 16.43 -5.16
C SER A 106 -2.96 16.03 -6.39
N ASP A 107 -3.44 17.03 -7.13
CA ASP A 107 -4.18 16.84 -8.39
C ASP A 107 -3.36 16.16 -9.50
N SER A 108 -2.04 16.03 -9.32
CA SER A 108 -1.14 15.33 -10.23
C SER A 108 -1.13 13.80 -10.06
N VAL A 109 -1.89 13.25 -9.12
CA VAL A 109 -2.04 11.79 -8.96
C VAL A 109 -2.76 11.21 -10.17
N VAL A 110 -2.27 10.05 -10.62
CA VAL A 110 -2.88 9.26 -11.69
C VAL A 110 -3.36 7.92 -11.13
N VAL A 111 -4.60 7.56 -11.44
CA VAL A 111 -5.18 6.24 -11.18
C VAL A 111 -5.00 5.38 -12.42
N ALA A 112 -3.97 4.55 -12.42
CA ALA A 112 -3.71 3.57 -13.47
C ALA A 112 -4.65 2.37 -13.30
N CYS A 113 -5.48 2.10 -14.31
CA CYS A 113 -6.52 1.08 -14.30
C CYS A 113 -6.14 -0.08 -15.23
N PHE A 114 -6.34 -1.33 -14.81
CA PHE A 114 -5.91 -2.50 -15.60
C PHE A 114 -6.97 -3.04 -16.57
N SER A 115 -8.18 -2.49 -16.54
CA SER A 115 -9.23 -2.75 -17.52
C SER A 115 -10.07 -1.50 -17.79
N GLU A 116 -10.77 -1.46 -18.92
CA GLU A 116 -11.69 -0.36 -19.26
C GLU A 116 -12.80 -0.23 -18.23
N ALA A 117 -13.41 -1.34 -17.80
CA ALA A 117 -14.44 -1.34 -16.77
C ALA A 117 -13.95 -0.75 -15.44
N ASP A 118 -12.71 -1.04 -15.05
CA ASP A 118 -12.12 -0.46 -13.83
C ASP A 118 -11.85 1.04 -14.01
N LYS A 119 -11.48 1.48 -15.22
CA LYS A 119 -11.30 2.89 -15.56
C LYS A 119 -12.62 3.65 -15.51
N GLU A 120 -13.67 3.12 -16.11
CA GLU A 120 -15.02 3.70 -16.07
C GLU A 120 -15.52 3.86 -14.64
N LEU A 121 -15.34 2.83 -13.81
CA LEU A 121 -15.69 2.89 -12.38
C LEU A 121 -14.87 3.97 -11.66
N ALA A 122 -13.56 4.05 -11.92
CA ALA A 122 -12.70 5.06 -11.32
C ALA A 122 -13.13 6.49 -11.72
N ASP A 123 -13.39 6.73 -13.01
CA ASP A 123 -13.87 8.03 -13.52
C ASP A 123 -15.18 8.46 -12.83
N GLN A 124 -16.14 7.53 -12.70
CA GLN A 124 -17.41 7.80 -12.02
C GLN A 124 -17.21 8.16 -10.55
N ILE A 125 -16.32 7.44 -9.84
CA ILE A 125 -16.05 7.71 -8.43
C ILE A 125 -15.35 9.06 -8.26
N LEU A 126 -14.29 9.33 -9.03
CA LEU A 126 -13.54 10.58 -8.95
C LEU A 126 -14.43 11.79 -9.24
N SER A 127 -15.33 11.68 -10.23
CA SER A 127 -16.33 12.71 -10.52
C SER A 127 -17.28 12.94 -9.34
N LYS A 128 -17.79 11.88 -8.71
CA LYS A 128 -18.71 11.99 -7.55
C LYS A 128 -18.09 12.62 -6.32
N VAL A 129 -16.78 12.44 -6.12
CA VAL A 129 -16.05 13.04 -4.99
C VAL A 129 -15.35 14.34 -5.36
N GLU A 130 -15.64 14.91 -6.55
CA GLU A 130 -15.05 16.14 -7.07
C GLU A 130 -13.50 16.12 -7.08
N CYS A 131 -12.92 14.94 -7.27
CA CYS A 131 -11.48 14.74 -7.29
C CYS A 131 -10.92 14.94 -8.69
N ARG A 132 -9.87 15.75 -8.82
CA ARG A 132 -9.27 16.14 -10.10
C ARG A 132 -8.18 15.19 -10.60
N TRP A 133 -8.00 14.05 -9.93
CA TRP A 133 -7.03 13.06 -10.36
C TRP A 133 -7.39 12.53 -11.74
N LYS A 134 -6.37 12.15 -12.50
CA LYS A 134 -6.55 11.61 -13.84
C LYS A 134 -6.64 10.09 -13.77
N THR A 135 -7.41 9.48 -14.66
CA THR A 135 -7.36 8.04 -14.91
C THR A 135 -6.54 7.74 -16.15
N ALA A 136 -5.85 6.61 -16.15
CA ALA A 136 -5.11 6.12 -17.31
C ALA A 136 -5.33 4.61 -17.45
N LEU A 137 -5.62 4.15 -18.67
CA LEU A 137 -5.64 2.72 -18.93
C LEU A 137 -4.20 2.21 -19.03
N GLN A 138 -3.83 1.32 -18.12
CA GLN A 138 -2.58 0.58 -18.23
C GLN A 138 -2.84 -0.64 -19.09
N ILE A 139 -2.38 -0.60 -20.35
CA ILE A 139 -2.48 -1.74 -21.26
C ILE A 139 -1.59 -2.87 -20.72
N ALA A 140 -2.21 -3.73 -19.92
CA ALA A 140 -1.65 -4.98 -19.48
C ALA A 140 -2.16 -6.05 -20.43
N ASN A 141 -1.31 -6.53 -21.33
CA ASN A 141 -1.65 -7.66 -22.19
C ASN A 141 -2.25 -8.78 -21.32
N ASN A 142 -3.49 -9.17 -21.60
CA ASN A 142 -4.21 -10.26 -20.96
C ASN A 142 -4.49 -10.14 -19.45
N TYR A 143 -4.77 -8.94 -18.90
CA TYR A 143 -5.26 -8.85 -17.52
C TYR A 143 -6.63 -9.57 -17.37
N PRO A 144 -6.72 -10.69 -16.64
CA PRO A 144 -7.94 -11.48 -16.56
C PRO A 144 -8.81 -10.93 -15.43
N ARG A 145 -9.46 -9.79 -15.67
CA ARG A 145 -10.31 -9.12 -14.68
C ARG A 145 -11.25 -10.13 -14.00
N SER A 146 -11.16 -10.21 -12.68
CA SER A 146 -12.00 -11.12 -11.91
C SER A 146 -13.32 -10.44 -11.54
N GLU A 147 -14.44 -10.97 -12.03
CA GLU A 147 -15.77 -10.47 -11.68
C GLU A 147 -16.07 -10.57 -10.18
N ARG A 148 -15.49 -11.58 -9.51
CA ARG A 148 -15.59 -11.72 -8.06
C ARG A 148 -14.92 -10.54 -7.33
N TYR A 149 -13.71 -10.16 -7.74
CA TYR A 149 -13.01 -9.03 -7.12
C TYR A 149 -13.64 -7.70 -7.50
N ALA A 150 -14.13 -7.58 -8.73
CA ALA A 150 -14.89 -6.41 -9.19
C ALA A 150 -16.11 -6.13 -8.30
N ALA A 151 -16.95 -7.14 -8.05
CA ALA A 151 -18.12 -6.99 -7.20
C ALA A 151 -17.76 -6.55 -5.77
N GLN A 152 -16.62 -7.00 -5.24
CA GLN A 152 -16.13 -6.58 -3.93
C GLN A 152 -15.65 -5.13 -3.92
N VAL A 153 -14.92 -4.71 -4.96
CA VAL A 153 -14.48 -3.33 -5.13
C VAL A 153 -15.69 -2.40 -5.26
N GLU A 154 -16.68 -2.74 -6.08
CA GLU A 154 -17.90 -1.95 -6.23
C GLU A 154 -18.69 -1.83 -4.92
N ALA A 155 -18.83 -2.92 -4.17
CA ALA A 155 -19.47 -2.91 -2.86
C ALA A 155 -18.72 -2.02 -1.87
N TYR A 156 -17.39 -2.09 -1.86
CA TYR A 156 -16.53 -1.24 -1.05
C TYR A 156 -16.73 0.24 -1.41
N CYS A 157 -16.65 0.59 -2.69
CA CYS A 157 -16.83 1.96 -3.16
C CYS A 157 -18.22 2.50 -2.83
N ARG A 158 -19.28 1.69 -2.99
CA ARG A 158 -20.65 2.08 -2.63
C ARG A 158 -20.76 2.42 -1.15
N ARG A 159 -20.22 1.56 -0.28
CA ARG A 159 -20.26 1.81 1.17
C ARG A 159 -19.44 3.04 1.56
N ALA A 160 -18.25 3.20 1.01
CA ALA A 160 -17.39 4.36 1.27
C ALA A 160 -18.05 5.69 0.86
N LEU A 161 -18.83 5.70 -0.23
CA LEU A 161 -19.61 6.86 -0.66
C LEU A 161 -20.79 7.18 0.28
N LEU A 162 -21.41 6.15 0.86
CA LEU A 162 -22.53 6.30 1.81
C LEU A 162 -22.06 6.65 3.23
N GLU A 163 -20.87 6.21 3.60
CA GLU A 163 -20.28 6.38 4.94
C GLU A 163 -18.92 7.09 4.86
N PRO A 164 -18.85 8.43 4.70
CA PRO A 164 -17.58 9.16 4.57
C PRO A 164 -16.62 9.02 5.75
N GLY A 165 -17.11 8.56 6.91
CA GLY A 165 -16.31 8.24 8.09
C GLY A 165 -15.73 6.82 8.10
N TRP A 166 -16.28 5.91 7.29
CA TRP A 166 -15.80 4.53 7.21
C TRP A 166 -14.44 4.49 6.49
N ARG A 167 -13.53 3.67 7.02
CA ARG A 167 -12.14 3.56 6.55
C ARG A 167 -11.78 2.13 6.12
N GLY A 168 -12.80 1.29 6.04
CA GLY A 168 -12.62 -0.14 5.90
C GLY A 168 -12.49 -0.88 7.23
N ASP A 169 -12.65 -2.19 7.12
CA ASP A 169 -12.49 -3.22 8.13
C ASP A 169 -11.08 -3.85 8.09
N GLY A 170 -10.25 -3.48 7.09
CA GLY A 170 -8.83 -3.84 6.97
C GLY A 170 -8.55 -5.29 6.56
N LEU A 171 -9.55 -5.98 5.99
CA LEU A 171 -9.54 -7.39 5.57
C LEU A 171 -10.36 -7.64 4.29
N GLU A 172 -10.89 -6.59 3.67
CA GLU A 172 -11.86 -6.64 2.57
C GLU A 172 -11.32 -7.40 1.36
N PHE A 173 -10.00 -7.38 1.20
CA PHE A 173 -9.27 -8.02 0.10
C PHE A 173 -8.20 -9.01 0.58
N ASP A 174 -8.16 -9.31 1.89
CA ASP A 174 -7.10 -10.11 2.54
C ASP A 174 -7.55 -11.56 2.86
N ARG A 175 -8.79 -11.94 2.51
CA ARG A 175 -9.39 -13.25 2.84
C ARG A 175 -9.06 -14.38 1.84
N PHE A 176 -8.15 -14.17 0.90
CA PHE A 176 -7.94 -15.12 -0.21
C PHE A 176 -6.46 -15.44 -0.42
N SER A 177 -5.91 -16.23 0.51
CA SER A 177 -4.78 -17.14 0.26
C SER A 177 -5.30 -18.54 0.02
#